data_AF-A0A956HC36-F1
#
_entry.id   AF-A0A956HC36-F1
#
_cell.length_a   1.000
_cell.length_b   1.000
_cell.length_c   1.000
_cell.angle_alpha   90.00
_cell.angle_beta   90.00
_cell.angle_gamma   90.00
#
_symmetry.space_group_name_H-M   'P 1'
#
loop_
_entity.id
_entity.type
_entity.pdbx_description
1 polymer ?
#
loop_
_entity_poly.entity_id
_entity_poly.type
_entity_poly.pdbx_seq_one_letter_code
_entity_poly.pdbx_strand_id
1 'polypeptide(L)'
;FLSLWDALRRAGIDAAAFARLAARSGQQAGLTGRRFTALARIAEAYEDALARRGVVDGVGARARLPSRLADDDQLSRGRLSALLDGADTLEVEVAGELPVIRARLWQALARRGLRVRVAVPELPGAEVDAELHGALEWMRRNLVEEAPSVELVSRVLISGTVVGRMNDDRDRAIGNRMTLDRDDADRMNDRPLAGAALIPFVSPERGRALVDPLQGKLKLIDAGDERGELRAATAHIRGLIQSGVAPHRITLALPRLLPARQRVLAALDAAEIPVEELRGQPVLSAAPLRLTFALIDAAERDLPREALAAVLESAYVARGDAPLLLAALRDAGS
;
A
#
# COMPACT_ATOMS: atom_id res chain seq x y z
N PHE A 1 -13.08 -13.63 -4.18
CA PHE A 1 -12.86 -13.67 -5.65
C PHE A 1 -12.11 -12.44 -6.13
N LEU A 2 -12.67 -11.23 -6.02
CA LEU A 2 -12.07 -10.00 -6.57
C LEU A 2 -10.62 -9.74 -6.14
N SER A 3 -10.28 -9.93 -4.86
CA SER A 3 -8.89 -9.76 -4.39
C SER A 3 -7.90 -10.72 -5.06
N LEU A 4 -8.31 -11.96 -5.32
CA LEU A 4 -7.50 -12.93 -6.06
C LEU A 4 -7.38 -12.52 -7.53
N TRP A 5 -8.50 -12.11 -8.15
CA TRP A 5 -8.50 -11.67 -9.54
C TRP A 5 -7.62 -10.44 -9.76
N ASP A 6 -7.68 -9.47 -8.84
CA ASP A 6 -6.80 -8.30 -8.84
C ASP A 6 -5.33 -8.66 -8.71
N ALA A 7 -4.99 -9.63 -7.86
CA ALA A 7 -3.61 -10.11 -7.72
C ALA A 7 -3.11 -10.76 -9.01
N LEU A 8 -3.92 -11.61 -9.65
CA LEU A 8 -3.58 -12.24 -10.93
C LEU A 8 -3.39 -11.21 -12.04
N ARG A 9 -4.31 -10.23 -12.15
CA ARG A 9 -4.16 -9.14 -13.12
C ARG A 9 -2.90 -8.32 -12.86
N ARG A 10 -2.59 -7.99 -11.60
CA ARG A 10 -1.34 -7.30 -11.21
C ARG A 10 -0.08 -8.07 -11.57
N ALA A 11 -0.15 -9.41 -11.56
CA ALA A 11 0.88 -10.31 -12.05
C ALA A 11 0.90 -10.47 -13.59
N GLY A 12 0.08 -9.70 -14.31
CA GLY A 12 0.04 -9.69 -15.77
C GLY A 12 -0.76 -10.84 -16.38
N ILE A 13 -1.56 -11.56 -15.59
CA ILE A 13 -2.41 -12.67 -16.03
C ILE A 13 -3.79 -12.11 -16.40
N ASP A 14 -4.12 -12.13 -17.69
CA ASP A 14 -5.46 -11.81 -18.19
C ASP A 14 -6.42 -13.00 -18.12
N ALA A 15 -7.70 -12.79 -18.45
CA ALA A 15 -8.74 -13.81 -18.32
C ALA A 15 -8.43 -15.05 -19.20
N ALA A 16 -7.91 -14.83 -20.41
CA ALA A 16 -7.55 -15.90 -21.33
C ALA A 16 -6.34 -16.71 -20.82
N ALA A 17 -5.32 -16.06 -20.28
CA ALA A 17 -4.17 -16.68 -19.66
C ALA A 17 -4.58 -17.46 -18.41
N PHE A 18 -5.49 -16.92 -17.60
CA PHE A 18 -6.02 -17.63 -16.44
C PHE A 18 -6.84 -18.85 -16.84
N ALA A 19 -7.65 -18.77 -17.90
CA ALA A 19 -8.36 -19.91 -18.46
C ALA A 19 -7.40 -21.01 -18.96
N ARG A 20 -6.30 -20.64 -19.64
CA ARG A 20 -5.25 -21.59 -20.05
C ARG A 20 -4.54 -22.22 -18.85
N LEU A 21 -4.26 -21.45 -17.79
CA LEU A 21 -3.68 -21.97 -16.55
C LEU A 21 -4.65 -22.96 -15.88
N ALA A 22 -5.92 -22.59 -15.74
CA ALA A 22 -6.94 -23.44 -15.15
C ALA A 22 -7.15 -24.74 -15.95
N ALA A 23 -7.13 -24.69 -17.29
CA ALA A 23 -7.22 -25.86 -18.14
C ALA A 23 -6.06 -26.85 -17.91
N ARG A 24 -4.82 -26.33 -17.79
CA ARG A 24 -3.64 -27.16 -17.47
C ARG A 24 -3.74 -27.77 -16.08
N SER A 25 -4.13 -27.00 -15.08
CA SER A 25 -4.33 -27.51 -13.71
C SER A 25 -5.49 -28.49 -13.62
N GLY A 26 -6.52 -28.36 -14.45
CA GLY A 26 -7.68 -29.25 -14.51
C GLY A 26 -7.36 -30.65 -15.04
N GLN A 27 -6.24 -30.83 -15.76
CA GLN A 27 -5.75 -32.15 -16.17
C GLN A 27 -5.23 -32.97 -14.97
N GLN A 28 -4.84 -32.31 -13.88
CA GLN A 28 -4.54 -32.96 -12.61
C GLN A 28 -5.87 -33.15 -11.86
N ALA A 29 -6.46 -34.35 -11.96
CA ALA A 29 -7.79 -34.65 -11.45
C ALA A 29 -7.88 -34.44 -9.92
N GLY A 30 -8.35 -33.26 -9.50
CA GLY A 30 -8.50 -32.91 -8.10
C GLY A 30 -9.46 -31.74 -7.87
N LEU A 31 -9.93 -31.61 -6.63
CA LEU A 31 -10.83 -30.51 -6.20
C LEU A 31 -10.24 -29.13 -6.49
N THR A 32 -8.91 -29.00 -6.43
CA THR A 32 -8.20 -27.77 -6.78
C THR A 32 -8.38 -27.39 -8.25
N GLY A 33 -8.21 -28.34 -9.19
CA GLY A 33 -8.38 -28.09 -10.62
C GLY A 33 -9.79 -27.61 -10.97
N ARG A 34 -10.82 -28.24 -10.39
CA ARG A 34 -12.23 -27.83 -10.58
C ARG A 34 -12.48 -26.41 -10.07
N ARG A 35 -11.92 -26.05 -8.91
CA ARG A 35 -12.02 -24.69 -8.36
C ARG A 35 -11.34 -23.66 -9.25
N PHE A 36 -10.15 -23.97 -9.77
CA PHE A 36 -9.43 -23.08 -10.71
C PHE A 36 -10.24 -22.84 -11.98
N THR A 37 -10.82 -23.89 -12.58
CA THR A 37 -11.69 -23.75 -13.76
C THR A 37 -12.94 -22.90 -13.46
N ALA A 38 -13.57 -23.10 -12.30
CA ALA A 38 -14.69 -22.27 -11.89
C ALA A 38 -14.29 -20.80 -11.73
N LEU A 39 -13.17 -20.52 -11.06
CA LEU A 39 -12.64 -19.17 -10.89
C LEU A 39 -12.30 -18.50 -12.24
N ALA A 40 -11.73 -19.25 -13.18
CA ALA A 40 -11.44 -18.73 -14.52
C ALA A 40 -12.72 -18.33 -15.28
N ARG A 41 -13.78 -19.14 -15.21
CA ARG A 41 -15.09 -18.80 -15.79
C ARG A 41 -15.71 -17.55 -15.15
N ILE A 42 -15.58 -17.38 -13.83
CA ILE A 42 -16.06 -16.18 -13.13
C ILE A 42 -15.25 -14.94 -13.58
N ALA A 43 -13.94 -15.08 -13.77
CA ALA A 43 -13.09 -13.99 -14.28
C ALA A 43 -13.45 -13.57 -15.70
N GLU A 44 -13.66 -14.53 -16.60
CA GLU A 44 -14.14 -14.28 -17.96
C GLU A 44 -15.49 -13.56 -17.95
N ALA A 45 -16.49 -14.08 -17.23
CA ALA A 45 -17.80 -13.47 -17.11
C ALA A 45 -17.76 -12.05 -16.50
N TYR A 46 -16.84 -11.81 -15.57
CA TYR A 46 -16.63 -10.49 -14.97
C TYR A 46 -16.06 -9.49 -15.98
N GLU A 47 -15.00 -9.86 -16.72
CA GLU A 47 -14.41 -8.98 -17.74
C GLU A 47 -15.40 -8.72 -18.90
N ASP A 48 -16.19 -9.71 -19.31
CA ASP A 48 -17.26 -9.56 -20.30
C ASP A 48 -18.36 -8.61 -19.81
N ALA A 49 -18.72 -8.67 -18.53
CA ALA A 49 -19.70 -7.76 -17.93
C ALA A 49 -19.16 -6.32 -17.90
N LEU A 50 -17.89 -6.11 -17.57
CA LEU A 50 -17.24 -4.80 -17.63
C LEU A 50 -17.21 -4.27 -19.07
N ALA A 51 -16.82 -5.12 -20.03
CA ALA A 51 -16.74 -4.77 -21.44
C ALA A 51 -18.10 -4.36 -22.02
N ARG A 52 -19.16 -5.15 -21.77
CA ARG A 52 -20.54 -4.83 -22.22
C ARG A 52 -21.06 -3.52 -21.64
N ARG A 53 -20.63 -3.14 -20.44
CA ARG A 53 -21.00 -1.87 -19.80
C ARG A 53 -20.12 -0.70 -20.24
N GLY A 54 -19.05 -0.95 -21.00
CA GLY A 54 -18.06 0.08 -21.34
C GLY A 54 -17.30 0.63 -20.12
N VAL A 55 -17.24 -0.15 -19.03
CA VAL A 55 -16.60 0.27 -17.77
C VAL A 55 -15.22 -0.38 -17.66
N VAL A 56 -14.28 0.34 -17.06
CA VAL A 56 -12.95 -0.18 -16.70
C VAL A 56 -12.76 0.02 -15.20
N ASP A 57 -12.50 -1.06 -14.47
CA ASP A 57 -12.18 -0.97 -13.06
C ASP A 57 -10.74 -0.48 -12.82
N GLY A 58 -10.38 -0.24 -11.56
CA GLY A 58 -9.09 0.37 -11.23
C GLY A 58 -7.87 -0.46 -11.65
N VAL A 59 -7.94 -1.79 -11.58
CA VAL A 59 -6.83 -2.67 -11.99
C VAL A 59 -6.79 -2.80 -13.51
N GLY A 60 -7.95 -2.93 -14.17
CA GLY A 60 -8.06 -2.93 -15.62
C GLY A 60 -7.53 -1.63 -16.25
N ALA A 61 -7.77 -0.48 -15.62
CA ALA A 61 -7.25 0.80 -16.08
C ALA A 61 -5.72 0.82 -16.06
N ARG A 62 -5.12 0.31 -14.97
CA ARG A 62 -3.66 0.16 -14.85
C ARG A 62 -3.08 -0.85 -15.84
N ALA A 63 -3.78 -1.97 -16.07
CA ALA A 63 -3.36 -3.01 -17.00
C ALA A 63 -3.35 -2.54 -18.47
N ARG A 64 -4.30 -1.67 -18.84
CA ARG A 64 -4.41 -1.11 -20.20
C ARG A 64 -3.45 0.06 -20.46
N LEU A 65 -2.97 0.73 -19.41
CA LEU A 65 -2.12 1.91 -19.57
C LEU A 65 -0.81 1.62 -20.32
N PRO A 66 -0.05 0.54 -20.03
CA PRO A 66 1.16 0.20 -20.78
C PRO A 66 0.91 0.02 -22.28
N SER A 67 -0.16 -0.67 -22.68
CA SER A 67 -0.46 -0.89 -24.10
C SER A 67 -0.88 0.41 -24.79
N ARG A 68 -1.68 1.25 -24.12
CA ARG A 68 -2.04 2.57 -24.66
C ARG A 68 -0.85 3.52 -24.79
N LEU A 69 0.13 3.39 -23.91
CA LEU A 69 1.42 4.09 -24.02
C LEU A 69 2.36 3.46 -25.04
N ALA A 70 2.10 2.23 -25.48
CA ALA A 70 2.84 1.60 -26.57
C ALA A 70 2.25 1.96 -27.94
N ASP A 71 0.93 2.14 -28.04
CA ASP A 71 0.23 2.54 -29.27
C ASP A 71 0.55 3.99 -29.66
N ASP A 72 1.29 4.20 -30.76
CA ASP A 72 1.82 5.51 -31.17
C ASP A 72 0.74 6.57 -31.38
N ASP A 73 -0.46 6.16 -31.76
CA ASP A 73 -1.58 7.05 -32.09
C ASP A 73 -2.26 7.67 -30.87
N GLN A 74 -2.13 7.09 -29.67
CA GLN A 74 -2.93 7.54 -28.51
C GLN A 74 -2.24 8.61 -27.66
N LEU A 75 -0.91 8.60 -27.60
CA LEU A 75 -0.18 9.49 -26.70
C LEU A 75 1.16 9.92 -27.31
N SER A 76 1.13 11.00 -28.09
CA SER A 76 2.33 11.54 -28.72
C SER A 76 3.42 11.90 -27.69
N ARG A 77 4.68 11.88 -28.12
CA ARG A 77 5.83 12.26 -27.26
C ARG A 77 5.66 13.65 -26.63
N GLY A 78 5.13 14.61 -27.39
CA GLY A 78 4.84 15.95 -26.88
C GLY A 78 3.77 15.95 -25.79
N ARG A 79 2.73 15.13 -25.92
CA ARG A 79 1.69 14.98 -24.89
C ARG A 79 2.24 14.31 -23.64
N LEU A 80 3.07 13.29 -23.78
CA LEU A 80 3.75 12.65 -22.64
C LEU A 80 4.64 13.66 -21.90
N SER A 81 5.45 14.42 -22.64
CA SER A 81 6.30 15.46 -22.08
C SER A 81 5.48 16.52 -21.32
N ALA A 82 4.34 16.96 -21.88
CA ALA A 82 3.45 17.91 -21.20
C ALA A 82 2.82 17.33 -19.92
N LEU A 83 2.49 16.03 -19.89
CA LEU A 83 1.96 15.36 -18.69
C LEU A 83 3.01 15.19 -17.58
N LEU A 84 4.28 15.21 -17.95
CA LEU A 84 5.42 15.07 -17.04
C LEU A 84 6.11 16.40 -16.75
N ASP A 85 5.47 17.53 -17.09
CA ASP A 85 6.02 18.88 -16.93
C ASP A 85 7.42 19.05 -17.53
N GLY A 86 7.68 18.40 -18.66
CA GLY A 86 8.97 18.42 -19.35
C GLY A 86 10.02 17.46 -18.79
N ALA A 87 9.72 16.70 -17.73
CA ALA A 87 10.65 15.73 -17.18
C ALA A 87 10.99 14.65 -18.21
N ASP A 88 12.29 14.42 -18.39
CA ASP A 88 12.85 13.40 -19.28
C ASP A 88 13.33 12.15 -18.54
N THR A 89 13.36 12.22 -17.21
CA THR A 89 13.88 11.18 -16.33
C THR A 89 12.87 10.88 -15.22
N LEU A 90 12.61 9.60 -14.99
CA LEU A 90 11.76 9.08 -13.91
C LEU A 90 12.61 8.20 -13.01
N GLU A 91 12.84 8.64 -11.77
CA GLU A 91 13.49 7.83 -10.74
C GLU A 91 12.43 7.20 -9.82
N VAL A 92 12.53 5.89 -9.60
CA VAL A 92 11.59 5.13 -8.79
C VAL A 92 12.34 4.38 -7.70
N GLU A 93 11.94 4.57 -6.46
CA GLU A 93 12.36 3.74 -5.34
C GLU A 93 11.31 2.65 -5.08
N VAL A 94 11.73 1.38 -5.14
CA VAL A 94 10.83 0.25 -4.94
C VAL A 94 11.02 -0.32 -3.53
N ALA A 95 10.02 -0.12 -2.69
CA ALA A 95 9.91 -0.78 -1.40
C ALA A 95 8.98 -2.00 -1.53
N GLY A 96 9.55 -3.21 -1.52
CA GLY A 96 8.80 -4.47 -1.47
C GLY A 96 8.42 -5.04 -2.83
N GLU A 97 7.25 -5.68 -2.90
CA GLU A 97 6.80 -6.39 -4.11
C GLU A 97 6.59 -5.44 -5.30
N LEU A 98 7.12 -5.84 -6.45
CA LEU A 98 6.88 -5.15 -7.72
C LEU A 98 5.84 -5.89 -8.57
N PRO A 99 4.64 -5.33 -8.77
CA PRO A 99 3.67 -5.88 -9.70
C PRO A 99 4.18 -5.83 -11.15
N VAL A 100 3.97 -6.90 -11.91
CA VAL A 100 4.30 -7.00 -13.35
C VAL A 100 3.68 -5.85 -14.16
N ILE A 101 2.43 -5.46 -13.88
CA ILE A 101 1.79 -4.31 -14.56
C ILE A 101 2.64 -3.04 -14.42
N ARG A 102 3.26 -2.82 -13.25
CA ARG A 102 4.07 -1.63 -12.99
C ARG A 102 5.39 -1.68 -13.75
N ALA A 103 6.04 -2.85 -13.81
CA ALA A 103 7.22 -3.05 -14.65
C ALA A 103 6.89 -2.76 -16.14
N ARG A 104 5.79 -3.30 -16.66
CA ARG A 104 5.32 -3.05 -18.03
C ARG A 104 5.03 -1.57 -18.30
N LEU A 105 4.49 -0.84 -17.31
CA LEU A 105 4.27 0.60 -17.43
C LEU A 105 5.59 1.36 -17.60
N TRP A 106 6.59 1.05 -16.78
CA TRP A 106 7.91 1.65 -16.88
C TRP A 106 8.59 1.31 -18.20
N GLN A 107 8.45 0.08 -18.67
CA GLN A 107 8.92 -0.34 -19.98
C GLN A 107 8.28 0.48 -21.11
N ALA A 108 6.97 0.70 -21.06
CA ALA A 108 6.25 1.49 -22.05
C ALA A 108 6.73 2.95 -22.05
N LEU A 109 6.92 3.55 -20.86
CA LEU A 109 7.49 4.89 -20.73
C LEU A 109 8.92 4.97 -21.27
N ALA A 110 9.76 3.99 -20.94
CA ALA A 110 11.14 3.92 -21.42
C ALA A 110 11.22 3.84 -22.95
N ARG A 111 10.36 3.03 -23.58
CA ARG A 111 10.25 2.95 -25.05
C ARG A 111 9.80 4.25 -25.71
N ARG A 112 9.12 5.13 -24.97
CA ARG A 112 8.74 6.48 -25.43
C ARG A 112 9.83 7.53 -25.25
N GLY A 113 11.03 7.10 -24.85
CA GLY A 113 12.21 7.95 -24.73
C GLY A 113 12.35 8.63 -23.36
N LEU A 114 11.58 8.20 -22.36
CA LEU A 114 11.79 8.60 -20.97
C LEU A 114 12.94 7.77 -20.38
N ARG A 115 13.89 8.39 -19.69
CA ARG A 115 14.91 7.65 -18.94
C ARG A 115 14.30 7.17 -17.63
N VAL A 116 14.00 5.87 -17.52
CA VAL A 116 13.43 5.30 -16.29
C VAL A 116 14.52 4.60 -15.50
N ARG A 117 14.72 5.02 -14.25
CA ARG A 117 15.71 4.47 -13.33
C ARG A 117 14.99 3.89 -12.12
N VAL A 118 15.18 2.60 -11.88
CA VAL A 118 14.55 1.90 -10.75
C VAL A 118 15.63 1.54 -9.74
N ALA A 119 15.56 2.18 -8.57
CA ALA A 119 16.39 1.85 -7.44
C ALA A 119 15.93 0.52 -6.84
N VAL A 120 16.80 -0.48 -6.94
CA VAL A 120 16.58 -1.80 -6.37
C VAL A 120 17.41 -1.92 -5.09
N PRO A 121 16.80 -2.29 -3.96
CA PRO A 121 17.53 -2.56 -2.73
C PRO A 121 18.60 -3.63 -2.93
N GLU A 122 19.80 -3.34 -2.46
CA GLU A 122 20.91 -4.29 -2.38
C GLU A 122 21.06 -4.77 -0.94
N LEU A 123 21.05 -6.08 -0.77
CA LEU A 123 21.26 -6.74 0.52
C LEU A 123 22.75 -6.79 0.85
N PRO A 124 23.13 -6.57 2.12
CA PRO A 124 24.53 -6.72 2.53
C PRO A 124 24.93 -8.20 2.62
N GLY A 125 25.41 -8.76 1.50
CA GLY A 125 26.15 -10.02 1.46
C GLY A 125 25.36 -11.32 1.70
N ALA A 126 26.08 -12.45 1.69
CA ALA A 126 25.56 -13.83 1.64
C ALA A 126 24.88 -14.35 2.92
N GLU A 127 24.73 -13.51 3.95
CA GLU A 127 24.21 -13.91 5.27
C GLU A 127 22.76 -13.44 5.52
N VAL A 128 22.11 -12.87 4.49
CA VAL A 128 20.70 -12.52 4.55
C VAL A 128 19.83 -13.74 4.29
N ASP A 129 18.70 -13.82 4.99
CA ASP A 129 17.65 -14.82 4.85
C ASP A 129 17.36 -15.13 3.38
N ALA A 130 17.36 -16.43 3.06
CA ALA A 130 17.09 -16.96 1.73
C ALA A 130 15.72 -16.50 1.21
N GLU A 131 14.73 -16.27 2.09
CA GLU A 131 13.42 -15.78 1.69
C GLU A 131 13.47 -14.33 1.18
N LEU A 132 14.12 -13.43 1.92
CA LEU A 132 14.27 -12.03 1.51
C LEU A 132 15.15 -11.91 0.26
N HIS A 133 16.24 -12.68 0.21
CA HIS A 133 17.08 -12.77 -0.98
C HIS A 133 16.28 -13.26 -2.19
N GLY A 134 15.51 -14.34 -2.03
CA GLY A 134 14.64 -14.88 -3.07
C GLY A 134 13.59 -13.89 -3.56
N ALA A 135 12.97 -13.13 -2.66
CA ALA A 135 11.98 -12.11 -3.01
C ALA A 135 12.59 -10.95 -3.84
N LEU A 136 13.79 -10.49 -3.46
CA LEU A 136 14.49 -9.43 -4.18
C LEU A 136 15.03 -9.89 -5.53
N GLU A 137 15.57 -11.11 -5.61
CA GLU A 137 15.98 -11.71 -6.87
C GLU A 137 14.77 -11.94 -7.79
N TRP A 138 13.64 -12.38 -7.26
CA TRP A 138 12.41 -12.50 -8.04
C TRP A 138 11.94 -11.15 -8.58
N MET A 139 11.99 -10.09 -7.77
CA MET A 139 11.70 -8.72 -8.22
C MET A 139 12.66 -8.25 -9.32
N ARG A 140 13.97 -8.46 -9.16
CA ARG A 140 14.99 -8.13 -10.16
C ARG A 140 14.73 -8.86 -11.47
N ARG A 141 14.46 -10.16 -11.39
CA ARG A 141 14.12 -10.99 -12.54
C ARG A 141 12.89 -10.46 -13.26
N ASN A 142 11.81 -10.16 -12.55
CA ASN A 142 10.61 -9.59 -13.15
C ASN A 142 10.88 -8.24 -13.83
N LEU A 143 11.73 -7.39 -13.25
CA LEU A 143 12.14 -6.14 -13.87
C LEU A 143 12.90 -6.37 -15.17
N VAL A 144 13.88 -7.28 -15.18
CA VAL A 144 14.68 -7.57 -16.37
C VAL A 144 13.82 -8.20 -17.46
N GLU A 145 12.92 -9.12 -17.11
CA GLU A 145 12.05 -9.82 -18.06
C GLU A 145 10.95 -8.90 -18.63
N GLU A 146 10.28 -8.12 -17.77
CA GLU A 146 9.12 -7.30 -18.17
C GLU A 146 9.48 -5.87 -18.56
N ALA A 147 10.66 -5.38 -18.17
CA ALA A 147 11.11 -4.01 -18.39
C ALA A 147 12.60 -3.88 -18.77
N PRO A 148 13.05 -4.53 -19.87
CA PRO A 148 14.46 -4.56 -20.27
C PRO A 148 15.06 -3.19 -20.67
N SER A 149 14.24 -2.16 -20.89
CA SER A 149 14.69 -0.80 -21.22
C SER A 149 14.82 0.11 -20.00
N VAL A 150 14.53 -0.40 -18.80
CA VAL A 150 14.65 0.34 -17.55
C VAL A 150 16.06 0.17 -16.99
N GLU A 151 16.66 1.27 -16.53
CA GLU A 151 17.95 1.25 -15.84
C GLU A 151 17.75 0.77 -14.40
N LEU A 152 18.43 -0.31 -14.01
CA LEU A 152 18.45 -0.77 -12.63
C LEU A 152 19.61 -0.11 -11.89
N VAL A 153 19.30 0.59 -10.81
CA VAL A 153 20.28 1.23 -9.95
C VAL A 153 20.31 0.48 -8.63
N SER A 154 21.41 -0.22 -8.35
CA SER A 154 21.61 -0.82 -7.02
C SER A 154 21.72 0.29 -5.99
N ARG A 155 20.83 0.28 -4.99
CA ARG A 155 20.97 1.10 -3.79
C ARG A 155 21.12 0.20 -2.59
N VAL A 156 22.24 0.33 -1.89
CA VAL A 156 22.41 -0.28 -0.58
C VAL A 156 21.25 0.20 0.29
N LEU A 157 20.49 -0.73 0.87
CA LEU A 157 19.46 -0.41 1.85
C LEU A 157 20.12 0.22 3.07
N ILE A 158 20.31 1.53 3.03
CA ILE A 158 20.45 2.34 4.22
C ILE A 158 19.01 2.75 4.51
N SER A 159 18.27 1.93 5.27
CA SER A 159 16.88 2.22 5.67
C SER A 159 16.82 3.55 6.44
N GLY A 160 16.67 4.63 5.69
CA GLY A 160 16.80 6.01 6.13
C GLY A 160 16.76 7.04 5.00
N THR A 161 16.33 6.69 3.78
CA THR A 161 16.06 7.68 2.72
C THR A 161 14.79 8.47 3.08
N VAL A 162 14.96 9.53 3.87
CA VAL A 162 14.00 10.63 3.86
C VAL A 162 14.11 11.27 2.48
N VAL A 163 13.06 11.16 1.67
CA VAL A 163 12.94 11.90 0.41
C VAL A 163 12.87 13.39 0.75
N GLY A 164 14.02 14.06 0.77
CA GLY A 164 14.06 15.50 0.68
C GLY A 164 13.51 15.89 -0.67
N ARG A 165 12.33 16.53 -0.70
CA ARG A 165 11.91 17.31 -1.87
C ARG A 165 12.97 18.38 -2.11
N MET A 166 13.87 18.14 -3.08
CA MET A 166 14.64 19.23 -3.69
C MET A 166 13.66 20.08 -4.48
N ASN A 167 13.18 21.17 -3.86
CA ASN A 167 12.68 22.30 -4.63
C ASN A 167 13.91 23.02 -5.19
N ASP A 168 14.37 22.56 -6.35
CA ASP A 168 15.45 23.15 -7.15
C ASP A 168 15.02 24.51 -7.70
N ASP A 169 15.03 25.56 -6.87
CA ASP A 169 14.96 26.95 -7.35
C ASP A 169 15.65 27.98 -6.43
N ARG A 170 16.23 27.58 -5.28
CA ARG A 170 16.93 28.52 -4.38
C ARG A 170 18.44 28.35 -4.23
N ASP A 171 19.02 27.23 -4.64
CA ASP A 171 20.43 26.94 -4.32
C ASP A 171 21.46 27.31 -5.41
N ARG A 172 21.04 27.97 -6.50
CA ARG A 172 22.00 28.49 -7.49
C ARG A 172 22.77 29.75 -7.07
N ALA A 173 22.50 30.32 -5.90
CA ALA A 173 23.03 31.64 -5.52
C ALA A 173 24.05 31.67 -4.37
N ILE A 174 24.45 30.55 -3.78
CA ILE A 174 25.44 30.58 -2.68
C ILE A 174 26.62 29.68 -3.02
N GLY A 175 27.67 30.32 -3.53
CA GLY A 175 28.93 29.68 -3.88
C GLY A 175 29.59 28.98 -2.71
N ASN A 176 30.20 27.82 -3.03
CA ASN A 176 31.35 27.20 -2.40
C ASN A 176 31.76 27.74 -1.03
N ARG A 177 31.09 27.27 0.01
CA ARG A 177 31.68 27.13 1.33
C ARG A 177 31.29 25.77 1.87
N MET A 178 32.27 24.88 2.00
CA MET A 178 32.15 23.60 2.71
C MET A 178 31.84 23.90 4.19
N THR A 179 30.58 24.14 4.50
CA THR A 179 30.01 23.77 5.78
C THR A 179 29.41 22.40 5.56
N LEU A 180 30.05 21.37 6.10
CA LEU A 180 29.38 20.10 6.38
C LEU A 180 28.11 20.45 7.16
N ASP A 181 27.00 20.35 6.46
CA ASP A 181 25.70 20.74 6.99
C ASP A 181 25.40 19.85 8.19
N ARG A 182 24.73 20.39 9.21
CA ARG A 182 24.39 19.63 10.43
C ARG A 182 23.60 18.36 10.10
N ASP A 183 22.87 18.40 9.00
CA ASP A 183 22.13 17.29 8.42
C ASP A 183 23.02 16.14 7.95
N ASP A 184 24.25 16.39 7.46
CA ASP A 184 25.17 15.33 7.05
C ASP A 184 25.82 14.61 8.24
N ALA A 185 26.01 15.32 9.37
CA ALA A 185 26.48 14.72 10.61
C ALA A 185 25.40 13.83 11.25
N ASP A 186 24.13 14.24 11.22
CA ASP A 186 23.00 13.41 11.64
C ASP A 186 22.80 12.20 10.72
N ARG A 187 22.96 12.36 9.39
CA ARG A 187 22.92 11.25 8.42
C ARG A 187 24.00 10.19 8.65
N MET A 188 25.20 10.58 9.08
CA MET A 188 26.25 9.62 9.45
C MET A 188 25.91 8.85 10.74
N ASN A 189 25.20 9.49 11.68
CA ASN A 189 24.82 8.89 12.97
C ASN A 189 23.63 7.92 12.88
N ASP A 190 22.86 7.93 11.79
CA ASP A 190 21.67 7.07 11.61
C ASP A 190 21.94 5.79 10.80
N ARG A 191 23.16 5.61 10.27
CA ARG A 191 23.58 4.35 9.63
C ARG A 191 23.36 3.09 10.48
N PRO A 192 23.52 3.12 11.82
CA PRO A 192 23.19 1.98 12.67
C PRO A 192 21.70 1.60 12.63
N LEU A 193 20.78 2.57 12.57
CA LEU A 193 19.34 2.32 12.60
C LEU A 193 18.87 1.66 11.29
N ALA A 194 19.50 2.03 10.18
CA ALA A 194 19.29 1.39 8.90
C ALA A 194 19.62 -0.12 8.93
N GLY A 195 20.67 -0.51 9.66
CA GLY A 195 21.04 -1.92 9.87
C GLY A 195 20.03 -2.68 10.73
N ALA A 196 19.34 -2.00 11.66
CA ALA A 196 18.35 -2.63 12.53
C ALA A 196 17.19 -3.28 11.77
N ALA A 197 16.78 -2.71 10.64
CA ALA A 197 15.72 -3.26 9.80
C ALA A 197 16.05 -4.65 9.22
N LEU A 198 17.34 -5.01 9.19
CA LEU A 198 17.83 -6.29 8.70
C LEU A 198 17.91 -7.37 9.79
N ILE A 199 17.75 -7.03 11.07
CA ILE A 199 17.85 -7.96 12.21
C ILE A 199 16.98 -9.22 12.02
N PRO A 200 15.72 -9.13 11.54
CA PRO A 200 14.88 -10.32 11.34
C PRO A 200 15.39 -11.28 10.26
N PHE A 201 16.29 -10.80 9.40
CA PHE A 201 16.73 -11.49 8.18
C PHE A 201 18.21 -11.86 8.21
N VAL A 202 18.89 -11.81 9.36
CA VAL A 202 20.30 -12.19 9.48
C VAL A 202 20.49 -13.22 10.58
N SER A 203 21.66 -13.87 10.59
CA SER A 203 22.01 -14.78 11.69
C SER A 203 21.98 -14.06 13.05
N PRO A 204 21.70 -14.76 14.17
CA PRO A 204 21.68 -14.14 15.50
C PRO A 204 22.98 -13.42 15.87
N GLU A 205 24.14 -13.92 15.43
CA GLU A 205 25.46 -13.32 15.68
C GLU A 205 25.59 -11.96 14.98
N ARG A 206 25.17 -11.87 13.72
CA ARG A 206 25.17 -10.62 12.96
C ARG A 206 24.08 -9.68 13.43
N GLY A 207 22.92 -10.21 13.83
CA GLY A 207 21.86 -9.45 14.50
C GLY A 207 22.39 -8.73 15.74
N ARG A 208 23.17 -9.40 16.59
CA ARG A 208 23.84 -8.76 17.74
C ARG A 208 24.80 -7.65 17.30
N ALA A 209 25.65 -7.92 16.31
CA ALA A 209 26.58 -6.93 15.78
C ALA A 209 25.88 -5.67 15.19
N LEU A 210 24.65 -5.82 14.68
CA LEU A 210 23.81 -4.70 14.22
C LEU A 210 23.13 -3.95 15.38
N VAL A 211 22.83 -4.63 16.49
CA VAL A 211 22.20 -4.05 17.69
C VAL A 211 23.22 -3.34 18.58
N ASP A 212 24.46 -3.81 18.66
CA ASP A 212 25.47 -3.25 19.57
C ASP A 212 25.69 -1.73 19.37
N PRO A 213 25.79 -1.19 18.14
CA PRO A 213 25.88 0.26 17.92
C PRO A 213 24.58 1.02 18.22
N LEU A 214 23.48 0.31 18.44
CA LEU A 214 22.16 0.84 18.77
C LEU A 214 21.83 0.78 20.26
N GLN A 215 22.70 0.19 21.08
CA GLN A 215 22.55 0.15 22.52
C GLN A 215 22.53 1.59 23.07
N GLY A 216 21.34 2.09 23.41
CA GLY A 216 21.09 3.48 23.81
C GLY A 216 20.12 4.24 22.89
N LYS A 217 19.99 3.83 21.62
CA LYS A 217 18.97 4.34 20.68
C LYS A 217 17.74 3.43 20.61
N LEU A 218 17.92 2.13 20.84
CA LEU A 218 16.84 1.15 20.85
C LEU A 218 16.40 0.86 22.28
N LYS A 219 15.10 1.00 22.54
CA LYS A 219 14.48 0.69 23.83
C LYS A 219 13.41 -0.36 23.63
N LEU A 220 13.61 -1.53 24.21
CA LEU A 220 12.56 -2.53 24.32
C LEU A 220 11.70 -2.21 25.55
N ILE A 221 10.39 -2.19 25.37
CA ILE A 221 9.42 -2.01 26.44
C ILE A 221 8.68 -3.34 26.58
N ASP A 222 8.89 -4.02 27.70
CA ASP A 222 8.10 -5.18 28.07
C ASP A 222 6.85 -4.74 28.82
N ALA A 223 5.69 -5.27 28.43
CA ALA A 223 4.41 -4.96 29.03
C ALA A 223 3.59 -6.24 29.16
N GLY A 224 2.97 -6.43 30.34
CA GLY A 224 2.21 -7.65 30.63
C GLY A 224 0.91 -7.80 29.84
N ASP A 225 0.41 -6.73 29.21
CA ASP A 225 -0.75 -6.75 28.33
C ASP A 225 -0.72 -5.61 27.28
N GLU A 226 -1.60 -5.70 26.28
CA GLU A 226 -1.73 -4.71 25.20
C GLU A 226 -2.04 -3.29 25.73
N ARG A 227 -2.80 -3.19 26.84
CA ARG A 227 -3.13 -1.88 27.44
C ARG A 227 -1.91 -1.24 28.09
N GLY A 228 -1.07 -2.03 28.74
CA GLY A 228 0.21 -1.63 29.30
C GLY A 228 1.17 -1.18 28.20
N GLU A 229 1.23 -1.94 27.11
CA GLU A 229 2.05 -1.60 25.94
C GLU A 229 1.67 -0.24 25.36
N LEU A 230 0.37 0.00 25.10
CA LEU A 230 -0.10 1.29 24.59
C LEU A 230 0.14 2.45 25.57
N ARG A 231 -0.04 2.24 26.88
CA ARG A 231 0.28 3.26 27.89
C ARG A 231 1.78 3.59 27.93
N ALA A 232 2.63 2.59 27.83
CA ALA A 232 4.06 2.79 27.84
C ALA A 232 4.55 3.47 26.54
N ALA A 233 4.00 3.08 25.38
CA ALA A 233 4.27 3.71 24.10
C ALA A 233 3.82 5.17 24.08
N THR A 234 2.59 5.47 24.51
CA THR A 234 2.07 6.86 24.59
C THR A 234 2.87 7.72 25.56
N ALA A 235 3.23 7.19 26.74
CA ALA A 235 4.10 7.89 27.68
C ALA A 235 5.48 8.20 27.08
N HIS A 236 6.04 7.26 26.32
CA HIS A 236 7.32 7.46 25.65
C HIS A 236 7.23 8.53 24.54
N ILE A 237 6.21 8.46 23.69
CA ILE A 237 5.95 9.47 22.64
C ILE A 237 5.78 10.86 23.26
N ARG A 238 4.99 10.97 24.35
CA ARG A 238 4.81 12.24 25.06
C ARG A 238 6.14 12.77 25.61
N GLY A 239 6.98 11.89 26.16
CA GLY A 239 8.33 12.26 26.59
C GLY A 239 9.20 12.82 25.45
N LEU A 240 9.15 12.21 24.26
CA LEU A 240 9.86 12.70 23.07
C LEU A 240 9.35 14.08 22.63
N ILE A 241 8.04 14.30 22.63
CA ILE A 241 7.43 15.59 22.29
C ILE A 241 7.85 16.66 23.31
N GLN A 242 7.82 16.33 24.61
CA GLN A 242 8.25 17.23 25.68
C GLN A 242 9.74 17.57 25.61
N SER A 243 10.58 16.66 25.12
CA SER A 243 12.00 16.93 24.85
C SER A 243 12.25 17.68 23.54
N GLY A 244 11.20 18.11 22.82
CA GLY A 244 11.29 18.93 21.62
C GLY A 244 11.30 18.17 20.29
N VAL A 245 11.03 16.86 20.29
CA VAL A 245 10.89 16.10 19.03
C VAL A 245 9.57 16.49 18.37
N ALA A 246 9.63 16.97 17.13
CA ALA A 246 8.43 17.34 16.38
C ALA A 246 7.54 16.11 16.12
N PRO A 247 6.20 16.18 16.31
CA PRO A 247 5.31 15.02 16.17
C PRO A 247 5.39 14.29 14.82
N HIS A 248 5.56 15.03 13.72
CA HIS A 248 5.68 14.45 12.38
C HIS A 248 6.97 13.62 12.16
N ARG A 249 7.91 13.65 13.10
CA ARG A 249 9.12 12.80 13.10
C ARG A 249 8.92 11.50 13.87
N ILE A 250 7.75 11.30 14.49
CA ILE A 250 7.43 10.11 15.30
C ILE A 250 6.45 9.23 14.51
N THR A 251 6.84 7.98 14.27
CA THR A 251 6.00 6.99 13.58
C THR A 251 5.64 5.87 14.53
N LEU A 252 4.34 5.60 14.68
CA LEU A 252 3.84 4.41 15.36
C LEU A 252 3.45 3.35 14.32
N ALA A 253 4.21 2.26 14.25
CA ALA A 253 3.93 1.14 13.36
C ALA A 253 3.27 0.00 14.13
N LEU A 254 2.18 -0.55 13.56
CA LEU A 254 1.43 -1.67 14.13
C LEU A 254 1.29 -2.76 13.06
N PRO A 255 1.55 -4.04 13.38
CA PRO A 255 1.39 -5.13 12.41
C PRO A 255 -0.03 -5.22 11.82
N ARG A 256 -1.04 -4.89 12.63
CA ARG A 256 -2.46 -4.90 12.23
C ARG A 256 -3.19 -3.71 12.86
N LEU A 257 -3.24 -2.59 12.14
CA LEU A 257 -3.93 -1.39 12.63
C LEU A 257 -5.44 -1.63 12.79
N LEU A 258 -6.13 -2.25 11.81
CA LEU A 258 -7.59 -2.31 11.79
C LEU A 258 -8.24 -2.87 13.09
N PRO A 259 -7.79 -4.02 13.64
CA PRO A 259 -8.38 -4.55 14.87
C PRO A 259 -8.04 -3.69 16.11
N ALA A 260 -6.87 -3.06 16.14
CA ALA A 260 -6.40 -2.27 17.27
C ALA A 260 -6.78 -0.79 17.20
N ARG A 261 -7.26 -0.32 16.04
CA ARG A 261 -7.36 1.10 15.67
C ARG A 261 -8.06 1.94 16.73
N GLN A 262 -9.27 1.57 17.13
CA GLN A 262 -10.05 2.35 18.10
C GLN A 262 -9.33 2.50 19.44
N ARG A 263 -8.70 1.42 19.91
CA ARG A 263 -7.98 1.41 21.20
C ARG A 263 -6.71 2.25 21.13
N VAL A 264 -5.97 2.15 20.02
CA VAL A 264 -4.76 2.95 19.78
C VAL A 264 -5.10 4.44 19.70
N LEU A 265 -6.11 4.81 18.92
CA LEU A 265 -6.51 6.21 18.78
C LEU A 265 -7.05 6.77 20.10
N ALA A 266 -7.86 6.01 20.84
CA ALA A 266 -8.34 6.43 22.15
C ALA A 266 -7.19 6.62 23.16
N ALA A 267 -6.14 5.77 23.11
CA ALA A 267 -4.97 5.92 23.97
C ALA A 267 -4.13 7.16 23.60
N LEU A 268 -3.96 7.44 22.30
CA LEU A 268 -3.24 8.62 21.82
C LEU A 268 -4.02 9.91 22.12
N ASP A 269 -5.35 9.89 21.97
CA ASP A 269 -6.26 11.00 22.29
C ASP A 269 -6.28 11.29 23.80
N ALA A 270 -6.41 10.25 24.64
CA ALA A 270 -6.27 10.40 26.09
C ALA A 270 -4.89 10.91 26.51
N ALA A 271 -3.87 10.65 25.69
CA ALA A 271 -2.52 11.19 25.86
C ALA A 271 -2.30 12.54 25.14
N GLU A 272 -3.34 13.16 24.59
CA GLU A 272 -3.28 14.45 23.88
C GLU A 272 -2.18 14.48 22.79
N ILE A 273 -1.88 13.34 22.18
CA ILE A 273 -0.88 13.22 21.12
C ILE A 273 -1.58 13.49 19.78
N PRO A 274 -1.12 14.48 18.98
CA PRO A 274 -1.67 14.70 17.65
C PRO A 274 -1.29 13.52 16.74
N VAL A 275 -2.27 12.99 16.01
CA VAL A 275 -2.10 11.82 15.15
C VAL A 275 -2.66 12.09 13.77
N GLU A 276 -1.88 11.73 12.74
CA GLU A 276 -2.35 11.63 11.36
C GLU A 276 -2.29 10.16 10.93
N GLU A 277 -3.43 9.61 10.52
CA GLU A 277 -3.48 8.26 9.99
C GLU A 277 -3.15 8.26 8.48
N LEU A 278 -2.01 7.69 8.10
CA LEU A 278 -1.61 7.51 6.69
C LEU A 278 -2.63 6.72 5.86
N ARG A 279 -3.42 5.86 6.53
CA ARG A 279 -4.55 5.15 5.92
C ARG A 279 -5.80 5.67 6.60
N GLY A 280 -6.54 6.55 5.90
CA GLY A 280 -7.81 7.07 6.38
C GLY A 280 -8.82 5.97 6.69
N GLN A 281 -9.94 6.34 7.32
CA GLN A 281 -11.01 5.40 7.61
C GLN A 281 -11.49 4.69 6.33
N PRO A 282 -11.72 3.37 6.36
CA PRO A 282 -12.36 2.69 5.25
C PRO A 282 -13.65 3.42 4.89
N VAL A 283 -13.87 3.68 3.60
CA VAL A 283 -15.09 4.38 3.15
C VAL A 283 -16.35 3.67 3.66
N LEU A 284 -16.30 2.35 3.83
CA LEU A 284 -17.37 1.53 4.42
C LEU A 284 -17.74 1.90 5.87
N SER A 285 -16.87 2.57 6.64
CA SER A 285 -17.20 3.05 7.98
C SER A 285 -17.87 4.42 7.97
N ALA A 286 -18.00 5.08 6.81
CA ALA A 286 -18.78 6.31 6.68
C ALA A 286 -20.25 6.03 6.98
N ALA A 287 -20.85 6.88 7.82
CA ALA A 287 -22.20 6.67 8.33
C ALA A 287 -23.28 6.48 7.24
N PRO A 288 -23.27 7.20 6.10
CA PRO A 288 -24.21 6.92 5.00
C PRO A 288 -24.09 5.51 4.44
N LEU A 289 -22.87 5.00 4.28
CA LEU A 289 -22.65 3.68 3.72
C LEU A 289 -23.01 2.58 4.70
N ARG A 290 -22.70 2.74 6.00
CA ARG A 290 -23.18 1.82 7.04
C ARG A 290 -24.71 1.73 7.05
N LEU A 291 -25.40 2.86 6.86
CA LEU A 291 -26.84 2.92 6.79
C LEU A 291 -27.37 2.14 5.58
N THR A 292 -26.76 2.34 4.40
CA THR A 292 -27.11 1.58 3.19
C THR A 292 -26.93 0.08 3.40
N PHE A 293 -25.82 -0.36 3.98
CA PHE A 293 -25.60 -1.78 4.27
C PHE A 293 -26.59 -2.32 5.30
N ALA A 294 -26.86 -1.58 6.38
CA ALA A 294 -27.85 -1.98 7.37
C ALA A 294 -29.25 -2.13 6.76
N LEU A 295 -29.62 -1.28 5.79
CA LEU A 295 -30.89 -1.40 5.08
C LEU A 295 -30.92 -2.61 4.13
N ILE A 296 -29.82 -2.89 3.41
CA ILE A 296 -29.70 -4.08 2.56
C ILE A 296 -29.78 -5.34 3.43
N ASP A 297 -29.01 -5.42 4.51
CA ASP A 297 -29.03 -6.54 5.46
C ASP A 297 -30.42 -6.72 6.11
N ALA A 298 -31.11 -5.62 6.44
CA ALA A 298 -32.48 -5.69 6.92
C ALA A 298 -33.41 -6.26 5.86
N ALA A 299 -33.32 -5.79 4.61
CA ALA A 299 -34.16 -6.27 3.52
C ALA A 299 -33.92 -7.76 3.21
N GLU A 300 -32.68 -8.23 3.27
CA GLU A 300 -32.35 -9.65 3.10
C GLU A 300 -32.88 -10.56 4.22
N ARG A 301 -33.22 -9.97 5.38
CA ARG A 301 -33.73 -10.68 6.56
C ARG A 301 -35.23 -10.47 6.80
N ASP A 302 -35.96 -10.06 5.76
CA ASP A 302 -37.39 -9.71 5.83
C ASP A 302 -37.69 -8.58 6.84
N LEU A 303 -36.80 -7.58 6.87
CA LEU A 303 -36.95 -6.32 7.61
C LEU A 303 -37.25 -6.49 9.11
N PRO A 304 -36.36 -7.16 9.88
CA PRO A 304 -36.58 -7.34 11.31
C PRO A 304 -36.59 -5.99 12.02
N ARG A 305 -37.51 -5.83 12.98
CA ARG A 305 -37.80 -4.56 13.66
C ARG A 305 -36.55 -3.91 14.26
N GLU A 306 -35.64 -4.70 14.82
CA GLU A 306 -34.41 -4.20 15.44
C GLU A 306 -33.45 -3.59 14.42
N ALA A 307 -33.38 -4.15 13.21
CA ALA A 307 -32.53 -3.63 12.14
C ALA A 307 -33.12 -2.34 11.54
N LEU A 308 -34.44 -2.29 11.37
CA LEU A 308 -35.16 -1.08 10.95
C LEU A 308 -35.03 0.05 11.96
N ALA A 309 -35.10 -0.25 13.27
CA ALA A 309 -34.91 0.75 14.32
C ALA A 309 -33.54 1.43 14.22
N ALA A 310 -32.47 0.66 14.04
CA ALA A 310 -31.12 1.21 13.86
C ALA A 310 -30.97 2.10 12.62
N VAL A 311 -31.69 1.80 11.53
CA VAL A 311 -31.73 2.63 10.32
C VAL A 311 -32.52 3.93 10.57
N LEU A 312 -33.68 3.83 11.21
CA LEU A 312 -34.57 4.96 11.51
C LEU A 312 -34.00 5.93 12.56
N GLU A 313 -33.18 5.44 13.48
CA GLU A 313 -32.48 6.26 14.48
C GLU A 313 -31.27 7.02 13.91
N SER A 314 -30.87 6.74 12.68
CA SER A 314 -29.77 7.42 12.01
C SER A 314 -30.09 8.88 11.72
N ALA A 315 -29.12 9.77 11.98
CA ALA A 315 -29.23 11.21 11.68
C ALA A 315 -29.45 11.53 10.19
N TYR A 316 -29.22 10.56 9.29
CA TYR A 316 -29.38 10.70 7.84
C TYR A 316 -30.79 10.37 7.34
N VAL A 317 -31.59 9.66 8.13
CA VAL A 317 -33.01 9.42 7.87
C VAL A 317 -33.75 10.48 8.68
N ALA A 318 -33.93 11.65 8.08
CA ALA A 318 -34.43 12.83 8.78
C ALA A 318 -35.69 12.53 9.62
N ARG A 319 -35.75 13.06 10.85
CA ARG A 319 -36.88 12.92 11.79
C ARG A 319 -38.23 13.42 11.23
N GLY A 320 -38.22 14.19 10.14
CA GLY A 320 -39.42 14.74 9.51
C GLY A 320 -40.30 13.71 8.81
N ASP A 321 -39.70 12.69 8.18
CA ASP A 321 -40.42 11.70 7.37
C ASP A 321 -40.56 10.33 8.04
N ALA A 322 -40.08 10.19 9.28
CA ALA A 322 -40.23 8.98 10.07
C ALA A 322 -41.69 8.48 10.19
N PRO A 323 -42.73 9.35 10.30
CA PRO A 323 -44.12 8.90 10.32
C PRO A 323 -44.57 8.28 8.99
N LEU A 324 -44.13 8.82 7.86
CA LEU A 324 -44.45 8.29 6.53
C LEU A 324 -43.74 6.98 6.26
N LEU A 325 -42.48 6.85 6.69
CA LEU A 325 -41.73 5.60 6.55
C LEU A 325 -42.31 4.49 7.45
N LEU A 326 -42.71 4.82 8.68
CA LEU A 326 -43.39 3.90 9.59
C LEU A 326 -44.79 3.49 9.09
N ALA A 327 -45.51 4.39 8.43
CA ALA A 327 -46.78 4.07 7.77
C ALA A 327 -46.57 3.10 6.60
N ALA A 328 -45.59 3.39 5.72
CA ALA A 328 -45.24 2.53 4.59
C ALA A 328 -44.77 1.13 5.04
N LEU A 329 -44.03 1.03 6.15
CA LEU A 329 -43.59 -0.25 6.72
C LEU A 329 -44.75 -1.05 7.34
N ARG A 330 -45.74 -0.39 7.95
CA ARG A 330 -46.97 -1.06 8.43
C ARG A 330 -47.82 -1.57 7.27
N ASP A 331 -47.94 -0.79 6.20
CA ASP A 331 -48.70 -1.16 5.01
C ASP A 331 -48.01 -2.28 4.20
N ALA A 332 -46.68 -2.39 4.28
CA ALA A 332 -45.90 -3.46 3.66
C ALA A 332 -46.01 -4.82 4.36
N GLY A 333 -46.74 -4.92 5.48
CA GLY A 333 -47.09 -6.18 6.12
C GLY A 333 -45.98 -6.77 6.98
N SER A 334 -45.77 -6.19 8.16
CA SER A 334 -45.22 -6.89 9.34
C SER A 334 -46.36 -7.38 10.23
#